data_AF-A0A4S8JAQ0-F1
#
_entry.id   AF-A0A4S8JAQ0-F1
#
_cell.length_a   1.000
_cell.length_b   1.000
_cell.length_c   1.000
_cell.angle_alpha   90.00
_cell.angle_beta   90.00
_cell.angle_gamma   90.00
#
_symmetry.space_group_name_H-M   'P 1'
#
loop_
_entity.id
_entity.type
_entity.pdbx_description
1 polymer ?
#
loop_
_entity_poly.entity_id
_entity_poly.type
_entity_poly.pdbx_seq_one_letter_code
_entity_poly.pdbx_strand_id
1 'polypeptide(L)'
;MRMEAKTSERAESESDGVKKEQELDLSGMSLDSLPNPSINLGTITKLDLSNNNLQSIPESLTARLLNLVVLDVHSNQLRALPNSIGCLSKLKALNVSGNLMESLPKTIEDCR
;
A
#
# COMPACT_ATOMS: atom_id res chain seq x y z
N MET A 1 -3.52 13.68 19.54
CA MET A 1 -3.91 12.28 19.28
C MET A 1 -2.68 11.58 18.75
N ARG A 2 -2.09 10.61 19.47
CA ARG A 2 -0.91 9.86 18.98
C ARG A 2 -1.40 8.88 17.92
N MET A 3 -0.85 8.99 16.70
CA MET A 3 -1.08 8.02 15.64
C MET A 3 -0.21 6.79 15.93
N GLU A 4 -0.82 5.68 16.32
CA GLU A 4 -0.13 4.39 16.45
C GLU A 4 -0.55 3.53 15.25
N ALA A 5 0.32 3.48 14.24
CA ALA A 5 0.19 2.54 13.13
C ALA A 5 0.32 1.12 13.68
N LYS A 6 -0.64 0.23 13.39
CA LYS A 6 -0.53 -1.18 13.79
C LYS A 6 0.30 -1.91 12.75
N THR A 7 1.54 -2.22 13.11
CA THR A 7 2.37 -3.19 12.38
C THR A 7 2.11 -4.57 12.97
N SER A 8 1.56 -5.47 12.16
CA SER A 8 1.38 -6.87 12.55
C SER A 8 2.45 -7.71 11.85
N GLU A 9 3.17 -8.51 12.63
CA GLU A 9 4.18 -9.45 12.13
C GLU A 9 3.59 -10.85 12.27
N ARG A 10 3.05 -11.41 11.17
CA ARG A 10 2.44 -12.74 11.21
C ARG A 10 3.54 -13.78 10.96
N ALA A 11 3.98 -14.42 12.04
CA ALA A 11 4.85 -15.59 11.96
C ALA A 11 3.98 -16.82 11.65
N GLU A 12 4.01 -17.30 10.41
CA GLU A 12 3.49 -18.63 10.08
C GLU A 12 4.58 -19.68 10.31
N SER A 13 4.17 -20.80 10.91
CA SER A 13 4.99 -21.88 11.45
C SER A 13 5.76 -22.67 10.39
N GLU A 14 7.06 -22.82 10.63
CA GLU A 14 8.04 -23.81 10.17
C GLU A 14 7.71 -24.66 8.92
N SER A 15 8.34 -24.31 7.79
CA SER A 15 9.32 -25.11 7.03
C SER A 15 9.49 -24.47 5.63
N ASP A 16 10.72 -24.31 5.16
CA ASP A 16 11.16 -23.57 3.95
C ASP A 16 11.15 -22.03 4.03
N GLY A 17 12.31 -21.46 4.42
CA GLY A 17 12.75 -20.11 4.04
C GLY A 17 11.72 -18.99 4.10
N VAL A 18 11.05 -18.81 5.25
CA VAL A 18 9.93 -17.86 5.39
C VAL A 18 10.42 -16.42 5.20
N LYS A 19 10.04 -15.80 4.08
CA LYS A 19 10.08 -14.34 3.94
C LYS A 19 9.11 -13.77 4.97
N LYS A 20 9.59 -12.98 5.93
CA LYS A 20 8.73 -12.26 6.89
C LYS A 20 7.78 -11.34 6.11
N GLU A 21 6.51 -11.69 6.09
CA GLU A 21 5.45 -10.86 5.54
C GLU A 21 5.10 -9.78 6.57
N GLN A 22 5.52 -8.55 6.32
CA GLN A 22 5.17 -7.42 7.18
C GLN A 22 3.89 -6.76 6.66
N GLU A 23 2.89 -6.65 7.53
CA GLU A 23 1.61 -6.00 7.25
C GLU A 23 1.54 -4.65 7.97
N LEU A 24 1.19 -3.60 7.23
CA LEU A 24 1.02 -2.25 7.76
C LEU A 24 -0.43 -1.82 7.55
N ASP A 25 -1.14 -1.61 8.66
CA ASP A 25 -2.50 -1.11 8.69
C ASP A 25 -2.51 0.37 9.11
N LEU A 26 -2.96 1.22 8.19
CA LEU A 26 -3.20 2.65 8.38
C LEU A 26 -4.67 3.00 8.03
N SER A 27 -5.57 2.02 8.04
CA SER A 27 -6.97 2.22 7.68
C SER A 27 -7.72 3.05 8.71
N GLY A 28 -8.72 3.84 8.25
CA GLY A 28 -9.61 4.57 9.16
C GLY A 28 -8.95 5.70 9.97
N MET A 29 -7.74 6.12 9.59
CA MET A 29 -6.96 7.11 10.33
C MET A 29 -7.29 8.56 9.94
N SER A 30 -8.28 8.77 9.06
CA SER A 30 -8.66 10.09 8.53
C SER A 30 -7.48 10.84 7.91
N LEU A 31 -6.58 10.12 7.25
CA LEU A 31 -5.37 10.70 6.65
C LEU A 31 -5.73 11.52 5.40
N ASP A 32 -5.36 12.80 5.40
CA ASP A 32 -5.41 13.63 4.19
C ASP A 32 -4.16 13.45 3.32
N SER A 33 -3.05 13.03 3.94
CA SER A 33 -1.80 12.67 3.28
C SER A 33 -1.09 11.55 4.03
N LEU A 34 -0.24 10.81 3.33
CA LEU A 34 0.52 9.72 3.93
C LEU A 34 1.69 10.29 4.74
N PRO A 35 1.86 9.89 6.01
CA PRO A 35 2.98 10.34 6.81
C PRO A 35 4.29 9.82 6.23
N ASN A 36 5.38 10.59 6.36
CA ASN A 36 6.72 10.09 6.04
C ASN A 36 7.03 8.90 6.95
N PRO A 37 7.06 7.67 6.44
CA PRO A 37 7.21 6.53 7.30
C PRO A 37 8.69 6.41 7.68
N SER A 38 8.98 6.49 8.98
CA SER A 38 10.24 5.95 9.54
C SER A 38 10.30 4.41 9.42
N ILE A 39 9.22 3.80 8.93
CA ILE A 39 9.08 2.38 8.68
C ILE A 39 9.86 1.99 7.41
N ASN A 40 10.52 0.84 7.48
CA ASN A 40 11.16 0.24 6.32
C ASN A 40 10.11 -0.30 5.34
N LEU A 41 9.72 0.51 4.35
CA LEU A 41 8.75 0.11 3.33
C LEU A 41 9.21 -1.06 2.46
N GLY A 42 10.52 -1.31 2.41
CA GLY A 42 11.11 -2.39 1.61
C GLY A 42 10.75 -3.79 2.13
N THR A 43 10.24 -3.94 3.35
CA THR A 43 9.83 -5.24 3.91
C THR A 43 8.32 -5.46 3.90
N ILE A 44 7.53 -4.43 3.58
CA ILE A 44 6.08 -4.49 3.61
C ILE A 44 5.56 -5.34 2.45
N THR A 45 4.66 -6.25 2.80
CA THR A 45 3.99 -7.17 1.87
C THR A 45 2.51 -6.88 1.75
N LYS A 46 1.88 -6.31 2.79
CA LYS A 46 0.49 -5.84 2.74
C LYS A 46 0.39 -4.46 3.33
N LEU A 47 -0.25 -3.56 2.61
CA LEU A 47 -0.48 -2.18 3.01
C LEU A 47 -1.96 -1.86 2.88
N ASP A 48 -2.58 -1.52 4.01
CA ASP A 48 -3.97 -1.07 4.08
C ASP A 48 -3.99 0.44 4.39
N LEU A 49 -4.47 1.22 3.42
CA LEU A 49 -4.72 2.67 3.49
C LEU A 49 -6.21 2.98 3.38
N SER A 50 -7.08 1.99 3.54
CA SER A 50 -8.50 2.14 3.28
C SER A 50 -9.19 3.09 4.25
N ASN A 51 -10.35 3.60 3.85
CA ASN A 51 -11.20 4.44 4.70
C ASN A 51 -10.46 5.69 5.22
N ASN A 52 -9.72 6.35 4.34
CA ASN A 52 -9.02 7.61 4.60
C ASN A 52 -9.51 8.72 3.66
N ASN A 53 -8.93 9.91 3.75
CA ASN A 53 -9.26 11.06 2.90
C ASN A 53 -8.19 11.33 1.84
N LEU A 54 -7.44 10.30 1.43
CA LEU A 54 -6.30 10.47 0.54
C LEU A 54 -6.78 10.91 -0.84
N GLN A 55 -6.25 12.03 -1.32
CA GLN A 55 -6.50 12.54 -2.68
C GLN A 55 -5.46 12.08 -3.69
N SER A 56 -4.26 11.73 -3.21
CA SER A 56 -3.18 11.18 -4.00
C SER A 56 -2.29 10.26 -3.17
N ILE A 57 -1.58 9.36 -3.85
CA ILE A 57 -0.49 8.57 -3.27
C ILE A 57 0.82 9.11 -3.87
N PRO A 58 1.81 9.46 -3.03
CA PRO A 58 3.07 10.00 -3.53
C PRO A 58 3.89 8.94 -4.26
N GLU A 59 4.45 9.32 -5.41
CA GLU A 59 5.27 8.47 -6.28
C GLU A 59 6.42 7.78 -5.54
N SER A 60 7.01 8.49 -4.58
CA SER A 60 8.13 8.04 -3.76
C SER A 60 7.78 6.93 -2.78
N LEU A 61 6.51 6.81 -2.37
CA LEU A 61 6.06 5.74 -1.49
C LEU A 61 5.94 4.43 -2.25
N THR A 62 5.18 4.43 -3.33
CA THR A 62 4.97 3.26 -4.20
C THR A 62 6.27 2.77 -4.82
N ALA A 63 7.20 3.66 -5.16
CA ALA A 63 8.53 3.28 -5.64
C ALA A 63 9.39 2.51 -4.61
N ARG A 64 9.06 2.58 -3.31
CA ARG A 64 9.81 1.90 -2.23
C ARG A 64 9.17 0.59 -1.78
N LEU A 65 7.93 0.32 -2.17
CA LEU A 65 7.13 -0.84 -1.76
C LEU A 65 7.41 -2.08 -2.63
N LEU A 66 8.68 -2.36 -2.94
CA LEU A 66 9.10 -3.38 -3.92
C LEU A 66 8.73 -4.82 -3.55
N ASN A 67 8.34 -5.07 -2.30
CA ASN A 67 7.89 -6.38 -1.82
C ASN A 67 6.36 -6.47 -1.62
N LEU A 68 5.62 -5.44 -1.99
CA LEU A 68 4.18 -5.37 -1.76
C LEU A 68 3.42 -6.37 -2.64
N VAL A 69 2.58 -7.15 -1.99
CA VAL A 69 1.71 -8.18 -2.57
C VAL A 69 0.26 -7.73 -2.56
N VAL A 70 -0.16 -7.00 -1.52
CA VAL A 70 -1.53 -6.49 -1.37
C VAL A 70 -1.47 -4.99 -1.08
N LEU A 71 -2.16 -4.21 -1.90
CA LEU A 71 -2.42 -2.79 -1.65
C LEU A 71 -3.93 -2.55 -1.60
N ASP A 72 -4.42 -2.14 -0.44
CA ASP A 72 -5.81 -1.68 -0.29
C ASP A 72 -5.84 -0.16 -0.06
N VAL A 73 -6.48 0.56 -0.97
CA VAL A 73 -6.72 2.00 -0.87
C VAL A 73 -8.21 2.33 -1.04
N HIS A 74 -9.11 1.38 -0.74
CA HIS A 74 -10.55 1.58 -0.94
C HIS A 74 -11.11 2.68 -0.04
N SER A 75 -12.25 3.25 -0.42
CA SER A 75 -12.92 4.33 0.32
C SER A 75 -11.95 5.50 0.61
N ASN A 76 -11.39 6.07 -0.45
CA ASN A 76 -10.56 7.27 -0.43
C ASN A 76 -11.06 8.27 -1.50
N GLN A 77 -10.32 9.35 -1.74
CA GLN A 77 -10.67 10.39 -2.72
C GLN A 77 -9.67 10.45 -3.88
N LEU A 78 -8.99 9.32 -4.15
CA LEU A 78 -7.96 9.25 -5.19
C LEU A 78 -8.60 9.47 -6.56
N ARG A 79 -7.95 10.25 -7.43
CA ARG A 79 -8.35 10.46 -8.84
C ARG A 79 -7.51 9.68 -9.85
N ALA A 80 -6.26 9.42 -9.48
CA ALA A 80 -5.33 8.61 -10.23
C ALA A 80 -4.41 7.86 -9.26
N LEU A 81 -3.78 6.80 -9.75
CA LEU A 81 -2.66 6.15 -9.06
C LEU A 81 -1.32 6.71 -9.61
N PRO A 82 -0.25 6.69 -8.80
CA PRO A 82 1.10 7.04 -9.25
C PRO A 82 1.60 6.08 -10.34
N ASN A 83 2.43 6.57 -11.26
CA ASN A 83 2.99 5.72 -12.33
C ASN A 83 3.91 4.64 -11.75
N SER A 84 4.55 4.91 -10.62
CA SER A 84 5.40 3.98 -9.88
C SER A 84 4.66 2.79 -9.28
N ILE A 85 3.32 2.73 -9.42
CA ILE A 85 2.58 1.47 -9.20
C ILE A 85 3.16 0.33 -10.05
N GLY A 86 3.64 0.63 -11.27
CA GLY A 86 4.28 -0.36 -12.15
C GLY A 86 5.59 -0.94 -11.61
N CYS A 87 6.20 -0.32 -10.58
CA CYS A 87 7.37 -0.89 -9.90
C CYS A 87 7.00 -2.05 -8.96
N LEU A 88 5.71 -2.22 -8.63
CA LEU A 88 5.23 -3.24 -7.72
C LEU A 88 5.09 -4.60 -8.42
N SER A 89 6.21 -5.17 -8.86
CA SER A 89 6.26 -6.45 -9.61
C SER A 89 5.74 -7.68 -8.83
N LYS A 90 5.48 -7.54 -7.53
CA LYS A 90 4.92 -8.61 -6.69
C LYS A 90 3.46 -8.41 -6.34
N LEU A 91 2.84 -7.32 -6.80
CA LEU A 91 1.48 -6.97 -6.48
C LEU A 91 0.52 -7.98 -7.09
N LYS A 92 -0.26 -8.65 -6.25
CA LYS A 92 -1.27 -9.63 -6.65
C LYS A 92 -2.70 -9.12 -6.45
N ALA A 93 -2.89 -8.21 -5.51
CA ALA A 93 -4.19 -7.64 -5.20
C ALA A 93 -4.06 -6.12 -5.03
N LEU A 94 -4.89 -5.41 -5.78
CA LEU A 94 -5.04 -3.95 -5.70
C LEU A 94 -6.51 -3.62 -5.57
N ASN A 95 -6.90 -3.01 -4.46
CA ASN A 95 -8.27 -2.54 -4.24
C ASN A 95 -8.32 -1.01 -4.29
N VAL A 96 -8.95 -0.48 -5.33
CA VAL A 96 -9.16 0.96 -5.55
C VAL A 96 -10.64 1.34 -5.51
N SER A 97 -11.51 0.43 -5.08
CA SER A 97 -12.95 0.68 -5.04
C SER A 97 -13.32 1.86 -4.12
N GLY A 98 -14.43 2.55 -4.41
CA GLY A 98 -14.85 3.69 -3.60
C GLY A 98 -13.90 4.89 -3.65
N ASN A 99 -13.15 5.04 -4.75
CA ASN A 99 -12.37 6.23 -5.08
C ASN A 99 -13.02 7.03 -6.23
N LEU A 100 -12.40 8.14 -6.61
CA LEU A 100 -12.80 9.02 -7.71
C LEU A 100 -11.95 8.75 -8.98
N MET A 101 -11.54 7.49 -9.20
CA MET A 101 -10.66 7.09 -10.30
C MET A 101 -11.25 7.48 -11.66
N GLU A 102 -10.55 8.34 -12.39
CA GLU A 102 -10.89 8.69 -13.78
C GLU A 102 -10.30 7.68 -14.76
N SER A 103 -9.10 7.19 -14.46
CA SER A 103 -8.41 6.15 -15.23
C SER A 103 -7.33 5.47 -14.38
N LEU A 104 -6.89 4.30 -14.83
CA LEU A 104 -5.72 3.62 -14.26
C LEU A 104 -4.47 4.02 -15.05
N PRO A 105 -3.30 4.18 -14.40
CA PRO A 105 -2.06 4.46 -15.10
C PRO A 105 -1.69 3.27 -15.98
N LYS A 106 -1.14 3.55 -17.17
CA LYS A 106 -0.72 2.49 -18.10
C LYS A 106 0.24 1.50 -17.45
N THR A 107 1.18 2.01 -16.66
CA THR A 107 2.19 1.25 -15.92
C THR A 107 1.64 0.18 -14.98
N ILE A 108 0.33 0.15 -14.68
CA ILE A 108 -0.28 -1.00 -14.01
C ILE A 108 -0.06 -2.30 -14.78
N GLU A 109 0.14 -2.22 -16.10
CA GLU A 109 0.47 -3.35 -16.97
C GLU A 109 1.87 -3.93 -16.69
N ASP A 110 2.74 -3.23 -15.96
CA ASP A 110 4.07 -3.68 -15.57
C ASP A 110 4.07 -4.42 -14.22
N CYS A 111 2.94 -4.46 -13.51
CA CYS A 111 2.74 -5.27 -12.30
C CYS A 111 2.57 -6.76 -12.67
N ARG A 112 3.62 -7.39 -13.21
CA ARG A 112 3.62 -8.79 -13.68
C ARG A 112 4.56 -9.68 -12.89
#